data_AF-A0A947EI50-F1
#
_entry.id   AF-A0A947EI50-F1
#
_cell.length_a   1.000
_cell.length_b   1.000
_cell.length_c   1.000
_cell.angle_alpha   90.00
_cell.angle_beta   90.00
_cell.angle_gamma   90.00
#
_symmetry.space_group_name_H-M   'P 1'
#
loop_
_entity.id
_entity.type
_entity.pdbx_description
1 polymer ?
#
loop_
_entity_poly.entity_id
_entity_poly.type
_entity_poly.pdbx_seq_one_letter_code
_entity_poly.pdbx_strand_id
1 'polypeptide(L)' 'QQSNKSILEEYLSKLTYTTHEMPYYGNKAKVIQHFLEDMEVDMVSLVHYKHGFLEELLREPVIKKVIFHTKIPMLVLPE' A
#
# COMPACT_ATOMS: atom_id res chain seq x y z
N GLN A 1 -5.42 -6.54 13.30
CA GLN A 1 -5.27 -5.33 12.46
C GLN A 1 -5.95 -4.11 13.11
N GLN A 2 -7.10 -4.23 13.79
CA GLN A 2 -7.77 -3.08 14.44
C GLN A 2 -6.88 -2.31 15.45
N SER A 3 -6.15 -3.00 16.32
CA SER A 3 -5.22 -2.36 17.27
C SER A 3 -4.12 -1.56 16.57
N ASN A 4 -3.50 -2.14 15.53
CA ASN A 4 -2.45 -1.48 14.75
C ASN A 4 -2.97 -0.23 14.03
N LYS A 5 -4.21 -0.26 13.52
CA LYS A 5 -4.87 0.89 12.89
C LYS A 5 -5.02 2.03 13.91
N SER A 6 -5.52 1.73 15.11
CA SER A 6 -5.71 2.75 16.15
C SER A 6 -4.39 3.39 16.60
N ILE A 7 -3.34 2.59 16.75
CA ILE A 7 -1.99 3.11 17.08
C ILE A 7 -1.46 4.01 15.95
N LEU A 8 -1.65 3.60 14.69
CA LEU A 8 -1.24 4.40 13.55
C LEU A 8 -1.99 5.73 13.47
N GLU A 9 -3.31 5.73 13.70
CA GLU A 9 -4.13 6.95 13.75
C GLU A 9 -3.67 7.89 14.86
N GLU A 10 -3.30 7.35 16.03
CA GLU A 10 -2.70 8.14 17.12
C GLU A 10 -1.38 8.79 16.69
N TYR A 11 -0.48 8.03 16.05
CA TYR A 11 0.80 8.58 15.55
C TYR A 11 0.61 9.65 14.48
N LEU A 12 -0.39 9.50 13.60
CA LEU A 12 -0.67 10.43 12.52
C LEU A 12 -1.58 11.60 12.95
N SER A 13 -2.11 11.61 14.17
CA SER A 13 -3.08 12.59 14.68
C SER A 13 -2.67 14.06 14.55
N LYS A 14 -1.36 14.33 14.47
CA LYS A 14 -0.81 15.69 14.30
C LYS A 14 -0.61 16.10 12.84
N LEU A 15 -0.82 15.18 11.90
CA LEU A 15 -0.70 15.41 10.47
C LEU A 15 -2.09 15.55 9.85
N THR A 16 -2.18 16.26 8.74
CA THR A 16 -3.39 16.22 7.91
C THR A 16 -3.29 14.98 7.03
N TYR A 17 -4.22 14.04 7.20
CA TYR A 17 -4.29 12.81 6.42
C TYR A 17 -5.73 12.37 6.18
N THR A 18 -5.93 11.54 5.16
CA THR A 18 -7.20 10.85 4.89
C THR A 18 -6.99 9.34 4.96
N THR A 19 -8.02 8.64 5.43
CA THR A 19 -8.05 7.17 5.42
C THR A 19 -9.04 6.72 4.36
N HIS A 20 -8.63 5.77 3.53
CA HIS A 20 -9.46 5.17 2.49
C HIS A 20 -9.64 3.68 2.77
N GLU A 21 -10.88 3.23 2.87
CA GLU A 21 -11.21 1.81 2.98
C GLU A 21 -11.66 1.29 1.61
N MET A 22 -10.92 0.31 1.08
CA MET A 22 -11.21 -0.27 -0.23
C MET A 22 -11.99 -1.57 -0.07
N PRO A 23 -13.09 -1.78 -0.84
CA PRO A 23 -13.83 -3.03 -0.83
C PRO A 23 -12.97 -4.18 -1.34
N TYR A 24 -13.19 -5.38 -0.80
CA TYR A 24 -12.48 -6.58 -1.25
C TYR A 24 -13.16 -7.16 -2.50
N TYR A 25 -12.66 -6.80 -3.67
CA TYR A 25 -13.18 -7.28 -4.97
C TYR A 25 -12.13 -7.97 -5.85
N GLY A 26 -10.91 -8.13 -5.34
CA GLY A 26 -9.79 -8.73 -6.06
C GLY A 26 -8.65 -9.05 -5.10
N ASN A 27 -7.53 -9.52 -5.65
CA ASN A 27 -6.31 -9.64 -4.86
C ASN A 27 -5.82 -8.25 -4.41
N LYS A 28 -5.02 -8.23 -3.33
CA LYS A 28 -4.55 -6.98 -2.70
C LYS A 28 -3.82 -6.09 -3.70
N ALA A 29 -3.03 -6.70 -4.57
CA ALA A 29 -2.32 -6.06 -5.66
C ALA A 29 -3.22 -5.22 -6.57
N LYS A 30 -4.27 -5.83 -7.12
CA LYS A 30 -5.18 -5.18 -8.05
C LYS A 30 -5.95 -4.06 -7.39
N VAL A 31 -6.37 -4.27 -6.15
CA VAL A 31 -7.07 -3.24 -5.37
C VAL A 31 -6.17 -2.02 -5.12
N ILE A 32 -4.90 -2.24 -4.76
CA ILE A 32 -3.91 -1.17 -4.59
C ILE A 32 -3.65 -0.45 -5.92
N GLN A 33 -3.51 -1.19 -7.03
CA GLN A 33 -3.28 -0.59 -8.34
C GLN A 33 -4.42 0.35 -8.75
N HIS A 34 -5.67 -0.12 -8.67
CA HIS A 34 -6.82 0.72 -8.99
C HIS A 34 -6.90 1.95 -8.08
N PHE A 35 -6.59 1.79 -6.78
CA PHE A 35 -6.54 2.95 -5.87
C PHE A 35 -5.52 4.00 -6.32
N LEU A 36 -4.31 3.58 -6.71
CA LEU A 36 -3.26 4.50 -7.16
C LEU A 36 -3.63 5.21 -8.47
N GLU A 37 -4.31 4.50 -9.38
CA GLU A 37 -4.79 5.04 -10.66
C GLU A 37 -5.97 6.00 -10.46
N ASP A 38 -6.98 5.62 -9.66
CA ASP A 38 -8.21 6.40 -9.44
C ASP A 38 -7.95 7.68 -8.62
N MET A 39 -6.98 7.63 -7.70
CA MET A 39 -6.63 8.76 -6.82
C MET A 39 -5.51 9.65 -7.38
N GLU A 40 -5.00 9.34 -8.57
CA GLU A 40 -3.87 10.05 -9.20
C GLU A 40 -2.66 10.22 -8.26
N VAL A 41 -2.26 9.14 -7.59
CA VAL A 41 -1.21 9.21 -6.56
C VAL A 41 0.17 9.39 -7.20
N ASP A 42 0.88 10.44 -6.79
CA ASP A 42 2.21 10.76 -7.30
C ASP A 42 3.35 9.96 -6.66
N MET A 43 3.15 9.35 -5.49
CA MET A 43 4.14 8.51 -4.81
C MET A 43 3.47 7.54 -3.83
N VAL A 44 3.99 6.31 -3.74
CA VAL A 44 3.53 5.31 -2.77
C VAL A 44 4.67 4.84 -1.86
N SER A 45 4.39 4.63 -0.58
CA SER A 45 5.33 4.04 0.37
C SER A 45 4.75 2.79 1.03
N LEU A 46 5.55 1.73 1.12
CA LEU A 46 5.20 0.47 1.75
C LEU A 46 6.21 0.15 2.86
N VAL A 47 5.75 -0.43 3.96
CA VAL A 47 6.62 -0.92 5.04
C VAL A 47 6.83 -2.42 4.86
N HIS A 48 8.09 -2.83 4.74
CA HIS A 48 8.46 -4.24 4.58
C HIS A 48 8.47 -4.95 5.94
N TYR A 49 7.52 -5.86 6.15
CA TYR A 49 7.50 -6.73 7.33
C TYR A 49 7.94 -8.14 6.95
N LYS A 50 8.88 -8.72 7.70
CA LYS A 50 9.66 -9.90 7.29
C LYS A 50 8.88 -11.22 7.12
N HIS A 51 7.57 -11.26 7.33
CA HIS A 51 6.76 -12.49 7.23
C HIS A 51 5.30 -12.28 6.79
N GLY A 52 5.04 -11.88 5.54
CA GLY A 52 3.69 -12.09 4.99
C GLY A 52 3.28 -11.15 3.88
N PHE A 53 2.95 -9.90 4.23
CA PHE A 53 2.21 -9.03 3.30
C PHE A 53 3.02 -8.58 2.08
N LEU A 54 4.21 -8.00 2.29
CA LEU A 54 4.99 -7.47 1.17
C LEU A 54 5.54 -8.61 0.29
N GLU A 55 5.93 -9.73 0.90
CA GLU A 55 6.44 -10.88 0.17
C GLU A 55 5.34 -11.54 -0.68
N GLU A 56 4.13 -11.72 -0.12
CA GLU A 56 2.96 -12.18 -0.88
C GLU A 56 2.62 -11.22 -2.02
N LEU A 57 2.59 -9.91 -1.74
CA LEU A 57 2.33 -8.86 -2.72
C LEU A 57 3.37 -8.87 -3.86
N LEU A 58 4.66 -8.98 -3.53
CA LEU A 58 5.77 -9.01 -4.51
C LEU A 58 5.87 -10.35 -5.26
N ARG A 59 5.33 -11.44 -4.73
CA ARG A 59 5.22 -12.73 -5.44
C ARG A 59 4.17 -12.67 -6.53
N GLU A 60 3.20 -11.76 -6.46
CA GLU A 60 2.21 -11.59 -7.52
C GLU A 60 2.87 -11.04 -8.81
N PRO A 61 2.80 -11.76 -9.95
CA PRO A 61 3.43 -11.35 -11.21
C PRO A 61 2.95 -9.98 -11.70
N VAL A 62 1.71 -9.62 -11.34
CA VAL A 62 1.08 -8.34 -11.67
C VAL A 62 1.78 -7.20 -10.96
N ILE A 63 2.08 -7.32 -9.65
CA ILE A 63 2.79 -6.29 -8.88
C ILE A 63 4.22 -6.11 -9.39
N LYS A 64 4.95 -7.19 -9.70
CA LYS A 64 6.28 -7.02 -10.33
C LYS A 64 6.18 -6.22 -11.62
N LYS A 65 5.25 -6.55 -12.52
CA LYS A 65 5.08 -5.79 -13.76
C LYS A 65 4.64 -4.36 -13.52
N VAL A 66 3.74 -4.11 -12.57
CA VAL A 66 3.22 -2.79 -12.21
C VAL A 66 4.32 -1.95 -11.56
N ILE A 67 4.97 -2.39 -10.48
CA ILE A 67 6.07 -1.64 -9.84
C ILE A 67 7.22 -1.32 -10.83
N PHE A 68 7.57 -2.26 -11.73
CA PHE A 68 8.64 -2.03 -12.71
C PHE A 68 8.21 -1.19 -13.92
N HIS A 69 6.91 -0.96 -14.16
CA HIS A 69 6.40 -0.18 -15.31
C HIS A 69 5.49 1.00 -14.93
N THR A 70 5.16 1.19 -13.65
CA THR A 70 4.39 2.34 -13.17
C THR A 70 5.28 3.57 -13.16
N LYS A 71 4.73 4.70 -13.61
CA LYS A 71 5.38 6.01 -13.52
C LYS A 71 5.50 6.55 -12.09
N ILE A 72 4.81 5.92 -11.14
CA ILE A 72 4.70 6.34 -9.74
C ILE A 72 5.90 5.79 -8.95
N PRO A 73 6.76 6.65 -8.37
CA PRO A 73 7.85 6.23 -7.50
C PRO A 73 7.33 5.44 -6.28
N MET A 74 8.02 4.36 -5.94
CA MET A 74 7.72 3.52 -4.78
C MET A 74 8.88 3.54 -3.78
N LEU A 75 8.57 3.85 -2.53
CA LEU A 75 9.48 3.74 -1.39
C LEU A 75 9.14 2.48 -0.59
N VAL A 76 10.12 1.59 -0.40
CA VAL A 76 9.96 0.45 0.51
C VAL A 76 10.82 0.70 1.73
N LEU A 77 10.19 0.91 2.88
CA LEU A 77 10.87 1.09 4.15
C LEU A 77 11.22 -0.29 4.72
N PRO A 78 12.52 -0.63 4.83
CA PRO A 78 12.93 -1.85 5.50
C PRO A 78 12.68 -1.71 7.01
N GLU A 79 12.19 -2.79 7.64
CA GLU A 79 12.36 -3.00 9.09
C GLU A 79 13.82 -3.35 9.43
#